data_AF-A0A266N9N1-F1
#
_entry.id   AF-A0A266N9N1-F1
#
_cell.length_a   1.000
_cell.length_b   1.000
_cell.length_c   1.000
_cell.angle_alpha   90.00
_cell.angle_beta   90.00
_cell.angle_gamma   90.00
#
_symmetry.space_group_name_H-M   'P 1'
#
loop_
_entity.id
_entity.type
_entity.pdbx_description
1 polymer ?
#
loop_
_entity_poly.entity_id
_entity_poly.type
_entity_poly.pdbx_seq_one_letter_code
_entity_poly.pdbx_strand_id
1 'polypeptide(L)'
;MEFRHLGNGQTFPPVAPNGRGYAIPVTQENYVEIFCLTPEGIVGSSVAANWAEITGFYYDDKSWEIILRNYTGRGMRFRRGHPCFMVAEGGESILTSTQGYSIPLCTMNRISFEKTKNPCQKPA
;
A
#
# COMPACT_ATOMS: atom_id res chain seq x y z
N MET A 1 -3.84 6.19 14.24
CA MET A 1 -2.40 6.35 13.97
C MET A 1 -2.14 7.84 13.83
N GLU A 2 -1.17 8.38 14.56
CA GLU A 2 -0.80 9.79 14.46
C GLU A 2 0.37 9.96 13.51
N PHE A 3 0.27 10.92 12.59
CA PHE A 3 1.31 11.20 11.61
C PHE A 3 1.96 12.53 11.92
N ARG A 4 3.30 12.55 11.92
CA ARG A 4 4.09 13.77 12.12
C ARG A 4 5.02 14.01 10.94
N HIS A 5 5.10 15.26 10.48
CA HIS A 5 6.07 15.66 9.46
C HIS A 5 7.45 15.77 10.10
N LEU A 6 8.43 15.08 9.50
CA LEU A 6 9.82 15.11 9.95
C LEU A 6 10.69 16.08 9.14
N GLY A 7 10.20 16.43 7.96
CA GLY A 7 11.04 16.41 6.76
C GLY A 7 11.25 17.73 6.07
N ASN A 8 11.78 17.95 4.86
CA ASN A 8 12.24 17.08 3.75
C ASN A 8 11.18 16.22 3.04
N GLY A 9 9.90 16.43 3.30
CA GLY A 9 8.80 15.63 2.71
C GLY A 9 8.57 14.26 3.39
N GLN A 10 9.38 13.87 4.37
CA GLN A 10 9.18 12.64 5.15
C GLN A 10 8.12 12.81 6.25
N THR A 11 7.47 11.69 6.57
CA THR A 11 6.46 11.56 7.62
C THR A 11 6.83 10.38 8.53
N PHE A 12 6.49 10.45 9.82
CA PHE A 12 6.53 9.30 10.71
C PHE A 12 5.12 8.99 11.25
N PRO A 13 4.66 7.73 11.20
CA PRO A 13 5.26 6.58 10.50
C PRO A 13 5.47 6.82 8.98
N PRO A 14 6.46 6.15 8.34
CA PRO A 14 6.73 6.36 6.91
C PRO A 14 5.55 5.90 6.07
N VAL A 15 5.21 6.70 5.06
CA VAL A 15 4.17 6.37 4.08
C VAL A 15 4.84 5.99 2.76
N ALA A 16 4.28 5.00 2.06
CA ALA A 16 4.77 4.63 0.75
C ALA A 16 4.59 5.80 -0.25
N PRO A 17 5.57 6.05 -1.13
CA PRO A 17 5.44 7.03 -2.21
C PRO A 17 4.46 6.52 -3.28
N ASN A 18 4.14 7.39 -4.25
CA ASN A 18 3.50 6.93 -5.48
C ASN A 18 4.46 5.99 -6.23
N GLY A 19 3.91 5.03 -6.95
CA GLY A 19 4.71 4.07 -7.72
C GLY A 19 4.13 2.68 -7.72
N ARG A 20 4.86 1.78 -8.38
CA ARG A 20 4.42 0.39 -8.63
C ARG A 20 5.00 -0.56 -7.60
N GLY A 21 4.12 -1.27 -6.90
CA GLY A 21 4.45 -2.33 -5.97
C GLY A 21 4.52 -3.68 -6.65
N TYR A 22 5.52 -4.48 -6.29
CA TYR A 22 5.74 -5.82 -6.81
C TYR A 22 5.91 -6.80 -5.64
N ALA A 23 5.20 -7.92 -5.72
CA ALA A 23 5.33 -9.01 -4.77
C ALA A 23 4.99 -10.34 -5.45
N ILE A 24 5.23 -11.44 -4.73
CA ILE A 24 4.81 -12.77 -5.16
C ILE A 24 3.43 -13.05 -4.56
N PRO A 25 2.37 -13.19 -5.39
CA PRO A 25 1.05 -13.59 -4.94
C PRO A 25 1.10 -14.96 -4.26
N VAL A 26 0.19 -15.24 -3.33
CA VAL A 26 0.14 -16.57 -2.70
C VAL A 26 -0.07 -17.69 -3.74
N THR A 27 -0.75 -17.38 -4.84
CA THR A 27 -1.13 -18.31 -5.91
C THR A 27 -0.10 -18.51 -7.02
N GLN A 28 1.04 -17.80 -7.00
CA GLN A 28 2.04 -17.82 -8.07
C GLN A 28 3.47 -17.89 -7.49
N GLU A 29 4.46 -18.11 -8.36
CA GLU A 29 5.89 -18.21 -7.96
C GLU A 29 6.75 -17.04 -8.44
N ASN A 30 6.22 -16.19 -9.32
CA ASN A 30 6.94 -15.05 -9.89
C ASN A 30 6.48 -13.73 -9.26
N TYR A 31 7.37 -12.74 -9.29
CA TYR A 31 6.99 -11.35 -9.01
C TYR A 31 6.03 -10.86 -10.07
N VAL A 32 4.96 -10.22 -9.62
CA VAL A 32 4.03 -9.51 -10.49
C VAL A 32 3.85 -8.09 -9.96
N GLU A 33 3.46 -7.17 -10.84
CA GLU A 33 2.92 -5.90 -10.40
C GLU A 33 1.61 -6.16 -9.68
N ILE A 34 1.55 -5.79 -8.41
CA ILE A 34 0.40 -6.08 -7.56
C ILE A 34 -0.51 -4.86 -7.43
N PHE A 35 0.08 -3.67 -7.48
CA PHE A 35 -0.63 -2.40 -7.53
C PHE A 35 0.30 -1.26 -7.97
N CYS A 36 -0.30 -0.14 -8.29
CA CYS A 36 0.28 1.19 -8.41
C CYS A 36 -0.40 2.09 -7.37
N LEU A 37 0.39 2.72 -6.51
CA LEU A 37 -0.08 3.81 -5.63
C LEU A 37 -0.05 5.10 -6.42
N THR A 38 -1.18 5.78 -6.45
CA THR A 38 -1.42 7.05 -7.12
C THR A 38 -1.82 8.11 -6.10
N PRO A 39 -1.83 9.40 -6.45
CA PRO A 39 -2.41 10.41 -5.57
C PRO A 39 -3.87 10.10 -5.18
N GLU A 40 -4.65 9.52 -6.09
CA GLU A 40 -6.09 9.28 -5.92
C GLU A 40 -6.41 7.99 -5.16
N GLY A 41 -5.54 6.98 -5.24
CA GLY A 41 -5.79 5.68 -4.64
C GLY A 41 -4.85 4.58 -5.12
N ILE A 42 -5.38 3.36 -5.15
CA ILE A 42 -4.67 2.15 -5.56
C ILE A 42 -5.26 1.64 -6.86
N VAL A 43 -4.40 1.39 -7.85
CA VAL A 43 -4.76 0.79 -9.14
C VAL A 43 -3.99 -0.50 -9.31
N GLY A 44 -4.63 -1.60 -9.66
CA GLY A 44 -4.01 -2.89 -9.96
C GLY A 44 -4.75 -3.59 -11.10
N SER A 45 -4.24 -4.74 -11.51
CA SER A 45 -4.68 -5.46 -12.74
C SER A 45 -6.19 -5.71 -12.87
N SER A 46 -6.94 -5.71 -11.76
CA SER A 46 -8.40 -5.88 -11.76
C SER A 46 -9.11 -4.99 -10.74
N VAL A 47 -8.44 -3.96 -10.24
CA VAL A 47 -8.92 -3.20 -9.09
C VAL A 47 -8.50 -1.74 -9.19
N ALA A 48 -9.46 -0.83 -9.06
CA ALA A 48 -9.19 0.58 -8.86
C ALA A 48 -10.03 1.01 -7.65
N ALA A 49 -9.37 1.57 -6.65
CA ALA A 49 -10.03 2.00 -5.43
C ALA A 49 -9.43 3.32 -4.96
N ASN A 50 -10.28 4.31 -4.76
CA ASN A 50 -9.91 5.53 -4.08
C ASN A 50 -9.56 5.23 -2.62
N TRP A 51 -8.79 6.11 -1.97
CA TRP A 51 -8.40 5.93 -0.56
C TRP A 51 -9.59 5.70 0.39
N ALA A 52 -10.75 6.29 0.11
CA ALA A 52 -11.98 6.13 0.90
C ALA A 52 -12.65 4.74 0.78
N GLU A 53 -12.37 4.02 -0.31
CA GLU A 53 -12.95 2.71 -0.62
C GLU A 53 -12.14 1.55 -0.02
N ILE A 54 -10.89 1.82 0.37
CA ILE A 54 -10.02 0.87 1.06
C ILE A 54 -10.50 0.80 2.51
N THR A 55 -11.01 -0.35 2.95
CA THR A 55 -11.55 -0.51 4.32
C THR A 55 -10.45 -0.84 5.31
N GLY A 56 -9.40 -1.54 4.90
CA GLY A 56 -8.32 -1.90 5.80
C GLY A 56 -7.12 -2.55 5.14
N PHE A 57 -6.25 -3.04 6.00
CA PHE A 57 -5.04 -3.76 5.65
C PHE A 57 -4.89 -4.91 6.65
N TYR A 58 -4.59 -6.10 6.15
CA TYR A 58 -4.30 -7.27 6.97
C TYR A 58 -2.82 -7.62 6.84
N TYR A 59 -2.19 -7.98 7.95
CA TYR A 59 -0.77 -8.33 7.99
C TYR A 59 -0.56 -9.37 9.09
N ASP A 60 -0.13 -10.57 8.71
CA ASP A 60 0.20 -11.66 9.62
C ASP A 60 1.60 -12.22 9.34
N ASP A 61 1.92 -13.37 9.92
CA ASP A 61 3.23 -14.03 9.74
C ASP A 61 3.42 -14.67 8.37
N LYS A 62 2.34 -14.92 7.63
CA LYS A 62 2.38 -15.65 6.36
C LYS A 62 2.19 -14.73 5.16
N SER A 63 1.43 -13.66 5.34
CA SER A 63 0.86 -12.88 4.26
C SER A 63 0.41 -11.50 4.69
N TRP A 64 0.14 -10.68 3.69
CA TRP A 64 -0.50 -9.39 3.88
C TRP A 64 -1.49 -9.13 2.75
N GLU A 65 -2.49 -8.29 3.03
CA GLU A 65 -3.59 -8.02 2.12
C GLU A 65 -4.15 -6.61 2.27
N ILE A 66 -4.56 -6.01 1.16
CA ILE A 66 -5.31 -4.75 1.12
C ILE A 66 -6.80 -5.11 1.03
N ILE A 67 -7.62 -4.60 1.95
CA ILE A 67 -9.05 -4.90 2.02
C ILE A 67 -9.82 -3.72 1.45
N LEU A 68 -10.72 -3.98 0.49
CA LEU A 68 -11.59 -2.98 -0.11
C LEU A 68 -13.04 -3.22 0.25
N ARG A 69 -13.86 -2.16 0.26
CA ARG A 69 -15.27 -2.22 0.64
C ARG A 69 -16.09 -3.21 -0.18
N ASN A 70 -15.83 -3.29 -1.49
CA ASN A 70 -16.64 -4.05 -2.44
C ASN A 70 -15.87 -5.22 -3.09
N TYR A 71 -14.73 -5.60 -2.53
CA TYR A 71 -13.91 -6.68 -3.07
C TYR A 71 -14.05 -7.94 -2.23
N THR A 72 -14.83 -8.89 -2.72
CA THR A 72 -14.99 -10.23 -2.11
C THR A 72 -13.89 -11.21 -2.53
N GLY A 73 -13.02 -10.80 -3.47
CA GLY A 73 -11.89 -11.60 -3.93
C GLY A 73 -10.75 -11.59 -2.91
N ARG A 74 -10.04 -12.72 -2.78
CA ARG A 74 -8.76 -12.81 -2.03
C ARG A 74 -7.54 -12.43 -2.89
N GLY A 75 -7.76 -11.70 -3.99
CA GLY A 75 -6.74 -11.49 -5.02
C GLY A 75 -5.63 -10.50 -4.65
N MET A 76 -5.71 -9.87 -3.47
CA MET A 76 -4.66 -8.98 -2.97
C MET A 76 -3.91 -9.59 -1.79
N ARG A 77 -3.77 -10.92 -1.73
CA ARG A 77 -2.99 -11.61 -0.71
C ARG A 77 -1.61 -11.99 -1.22
N PHE A 78 -0.58 -11.49 -0.55
CA PHE A 78 0.82 -11.64 -0.97
C PHE A 78 1.65 -12.33 0.10
N ARG A 79 2.70 -13.07 -0.31
CA ARG A 79 3.57 -13.82 0.61
C ARG A 79 4.47 -12.87 1.40
N ARG A 80 4.55 -13.03 2.73
CA ARG A 80 5.47 -12.26 3.59
C ARG A 80 6.92 -12.75 3.51
N GLY A 81 7.13 -14.05 3.27
CA GLY A 81 8.46 -14.67 3.20
C GLY A 81 9.30 -14.28 1.98
N HIS A 82 8.77 -13.42 1.09
CA HIS A 82 9.48 -12.92 -0.09
C HIS A 82 9.46 -11.38 -0.06
N PRO A 83 10.54 -10.70 -0.44
CA PRO A 83 10.62 -9.25 -0.36
C PRO A 83 9.59 -8.59 -1.27
N CYS A 84 8.73 -7.75 -0.71
CA CYS A 84 7.93 -6.80 -1.49
C CYS A 84 8.78 -5.58 -1.80
N PHE A 85 8.79 -5.14 -3.06
CA PHE A 85 9.55 -3.97 -3.48
C PHE A 85 8.67 -3.00 -4.29
N MET A 86 9.11 -1.76 -4.36
CA MET A 86 8.41 -0.68 -5.05
C MET A 86 9.36 0.07 -5.97
N VAL A 87 8.87 0.41 -7.16
CA VAL A 87 9.53 1.37 -8.04
C VAL A 87 8.77 2.69 -7.90
N ALA A 88 9.41 3.68 -7.28
CA ALA A 88 8.79 4.99 -7.05
C ALA A 88 8.53 5.72 -8.37
N GLU A 89 7.45 6.49 -8.43
CA GLU A 89 7.13 7.33 -9.58
C GLU A 89 8.27 8.34 -9.84
N GLY A 90 8.72 8.41 -11.10
CA GLY A 90 9.86 9.25 -11.49
C GLY A 90 11.23 8.80 -10.96
N GLY A 91 11.29 7.66 -10.24
CA GLY A 91 12.53 7.08 -9.74
C GLY A 91 12.96 5.84 -10.52
N GLU A 92 14.27 5.68 -10.69
CA GLU A 92 14.87 4.47 -11.28
C GLU A 92 15.21 3.41 -10.21
N SER A 93 15.15 3.77 -8.93
CA SER A 93 15.56 2.91 -7.83
C SER A 93 14.44 2.02 -7.29
N ILE A 94 14.78 0.76 -7.04
CA ILE A 94 13.93 -0.21 -6.35
C ILE A 94 14.02 0.02 -4.84
N LEU A 95 12.87 0.28 -4.22
CA LEU A 95 12.72 0.42 -2.77
C LEU A 95 12.25 -0.90 -2.17
N THR A 96 13.04 -1.48 -1.27
CA THR A 96 12.62 -2.64 -0.45
C THR A 96 12.15 -2.20 0.95
N SER A 97 12.49 -0.98 1.35
CA SER A 97 12.06 -0.36 2.60
C SER A 97 12.08 1.17 2.50
N THR A 98 11.40 1.83 3.43
CA THR A 98 11.47 3.29 3.64
C THR A 98 11.66 3.55 5.12
N GLN A 99 12.72 4.27 5.49
CA GLN A 99 13.07 4.55 6.89
C GLN A 99 13.15 3.28 7.78
N GLY A 100 13.57 2.15 7.20
CA GLY A 100 13.66 0.85 7.89
C GLY A 100 12.35 0.06 7.96
N TYR A 101 11.24 0.59 7.44
CA TYR A 101 9.95 -0.10 7.38
C TYR A 101 9.76 -0.77 6.02
N SER A 102 9.22 -1.98 6.02
CA SER A 102 8.95 -2.71 4.78
C SER A 102 7.88 -2.01 3.93
N ILE A 103 7.93 -2.18 2.61
CA ILE A 103 6.95 -1.58 1.69
C ILE A 103 5.49 -1.92 2.07
N PRO A 104 5.14 -3.14 2.51
CA PRO A 104 3.77 -3.42 2.98
C PRO A 104 3.36 -2.56 4.17
N LEU A 105 4.24 -2.35 5.15
CA LEU A 105 3.96 -1.48 6.30
C LEU A 105 3.85 -0.02 5.89
N CYS A 106 4.73 0.45 5.00
CA CYS A 106 4.63 1.80 4.43
C CYS A 106 3.33 2.01 3.65
N THR A 107 2.84 0.97 2.97
CA THR A 107 1.55 0.99 2.23
C THR A 107 0.37 1.06 3.21
N MET A 108 0.39 0.27 4.29
CA MET A 108 -0.59 0.36 5.38
C MET A 108 -0.64 1.76 5.99
N ASN A 109 0.53 2.34 6.27
CA ASN A 109 0.65 3.69 6.77
C ASN A 109 0.08 4.71 5.77
N ARG A 110 0.36 4.54 4.47
CA ARG A 110 -0.18 5.42 3.42
C ARG A 110 -1.70 5.39 3.39
N ILE A 111 -2.32 4.21 3.45
CA ILE A 111 -3.79 4.07 3.51
C ILE A 111 -4.35 4.83 4.72
N SER A 112 -3.72 4.67 5.89
CA SER A 112 -4.16 5.34 7.12
C SER A 112 -3.98 6.86 7.03
N PHE A 113 -2.87 7.32 6.46
CA PHE A 113 -2.56 8.73 6.28
C PHE A 113 -3.57 9.44 5.39
N GLU A 114 -3.93 8.86 4.24
CA GLU A 114 -4.89 9.48 3.32
C GLU A 114 -6.30 9.56 3.92
N LYS A 115 -6.68 8.58 4.76
CA LYS A 115 -7.93 8.66 5.54
C LYS A 115 -7.93 9.78 6.58
N THR A 116 -6.78 10.11 7.16
CA THR A 116 -6.68 11.24 8.10
C THR A 116 -6.74 12.60 7.41
N LYS A 117 -6.32 12.70 6.14
CA LYS A 117 -6.42 13.91 5.31
C LYS A 117 -7.84 14.19 4.82
N ASN A 118 -8.65 13.14 4.64
CA ASN A 118 -10.05 13.24 4.21
C ASN A 118 -11.04 12.84 5.33
N PRO A 119 -11.16 13.61 6.43
CA PRO A 119 -12.13 13.31 7.50
C PRO A 119 -13.59 13.54 7.08
N CYS A 120 -13.85 14.11 5.89
CA CYS A 120 -15.17 14.53 5.46
C CYS A 120 -15.80 13.57 4.43
N GLN A 121 -16.15 12.36 4.88
CA GLN A 121 -17.32 11.64 4.37
C GLN A 121 -18.06 11.05 5.57
N LYS A 122 -18.77 11.93 6.29
CA LYS A 122 -19.90 11.47 7.10
C LYS A 122 -20.96 10.95 6.12
N PRO A 123 -21.59 9.79 6.38
CA PRO A 123 -22.76 9.39 5.60
C PRO A 123 -23.83 10.47 5.75
N ALA A 124 -24.38 10.92 4.63
CA ALA A 124 -25.65 11.64 4.60
C ALA A 124 -26.79 10.68 4.94
#